data_AF-A0AAE4A330-F1
#
_entry.id   AF-A0AAE4A330-F1
#
_cell.length_a   1.000
_cell.length_b   1.000
_cell.length_c   1.000
_cell.angle_alpha   90.00
_cell.angle_beta   90.00
_cell.angle_gamma   90.00
#
_symmetry.space_group_name_H-M   'P 1'
#
loop_
_entity.id
_entity.type
_entity.pdbx_description
1 polymer ?
#
loop_
_entity_poly.entity_id
_entity_poly.type
_entity_poly.pdbx_seq_one_letter_code
_entity_poly.pdbx_strand_id
1 'polypeptide(L)' 'MAVARLVLRRTDAPGALVALADRRYALTGPLIAVGPPRQMRRFLRRRTALARERPEQIWLHAASLCLDADLRDQERPLL' A
#
# COMPACT_ATOMS: atom_id res chain seq x y z
N MET A 1 6.83 -10.27 -12.37
CA MET A 1 6.90 -9.19 -11.35
C MET A 1 7.24 -9.83 -10.02
N ALA A 2 8.41 -9.56 -9.46
CA ALA A 2 8.83 -10.12 -8.17
C ALA A 2 8.49 -9.17 -7.02
N VAL A 3 7.99 -9.72 -5.91
CA VAL A 3 7.81 -8.99 -4.65
C VAL A 3 9.19 -8.82 -4.01
N ALA A 4 9.57 -7.58 -3.72
CA ALA A 4 10.85 -7.29 -3.07
C ALA A 4 10.69 -7.22 -1.54
N ARG A 5 9.58 -6.64 -1.06
CA ARG A 5 9.34 -6.43 0.37
C ARG A 5 7.85 -6.43 0.69
N LEU A 6 7.49 -7.03 1.82
CA LEU A 6 6.19 -6.87 2.47
C LEU A 6 6.18 -5.57 3.28
N VAL A 7 5.27 -4.66 2.96
CA VAL A 7 5.15 -3.35 3.63
C VAL A 7 4.11 -3.41 4.75
N LEU A 8 2.95 -4.02 4.47
CA LEU A 8 1.90 -4.20 5.46
C LEU A 8 1.11 -5.47 5.14
N ARG A 9 0.84 -6.28 6.17
CA ARG A 9 -0.06 -7.43 6.07
C ARG A 9 -1.44 -7.04 6.60
N ARG A 10 -2.50 -7.41 5.87
CA ARG A 10 -3.87 -7.30 6.37
C ARG A 10 -4.14 -8.41 7.39
N THR A 11 -4.72 -8.06 8.54
CA THR A 11 -4.90 -8.99 9.67
C THR A 11 -6.31 -9.56 9.78
N ASP A 12 -7.32 -8.82 9.30
CA ASP A 12 -8.73 -9.18 9.36
C ASP A 12 -9.22 -9.99 8.14
N ALA A 13 -8.52 -9.91 7.01
CA ALA A 13 -8.86 -10.62 5.78
C ALA A 13 -7.62 -10.83 4.89
N PRO A 14 -7.69 -11.66 3.84
CA PRO A 14 -6.60 -11.78 2.88
C PRO A 14 -6.25 -10.44 2.22
N GLY A 15 -4.96 -10.11 2.19
CA GLY A 15 -4.46 -8.92 1.52
C GLY A 15 -3.14 -8.41 2.10
N ALA A 16 -2.43 -7.62 1.32
CA ALA A 16 -1.18 -7.00 1.72
C ALA A 16 -0.91 -5.74 0.89
N LEU A 17 -0.07 -4.87 1.41
CA LEU A 17 0.67 -3.87 0.65
C LEU A 17 2.10 -4.37 0.50
N VAL A 18 2.59 -4.43 -0.75
CA VAL A 18 3.94 -4.88 -1.05
C VAL A 18 4.66 -3.88 -1.96
N ALA A 19 5.97 -3.78 -1.78
CA ALA A 19 6.87 -3.11 -2.72
C ALA A 19 7.39 -4.13 -3.74
N LEU A 20 7.33 -3.77 -5.02
CA LEU A 20 7.80 -4.58 -6.13
C LEU A 20 9.23 -4.19 -6.49
N ALA A 21 9.97 -5.16 -7.06
CA ALA A 21 11.37 -4.96 -7.45
C ALA A 21 11.58 -3.81 -8.47
N ASP A 22 10.53 -3.40 -9.18
CA ASP A 22 10.56 -2.34 -10.18
C ASP A 22 10.07 -0.98 -9.66
N ARG A 23 10.17 -0.76 -8.34
CA ARG A 23 9.79 0.49 -7.64
C ARG A 23 8.30 0.84 -7.71
N ARG A 24 7.45 -0.11 -8.09
CA ARG A 24 5.99 0.00 -7.94
C ARG A 24 5.53 -0.61 -6.63
N TYR A 25 4.30 -0.28 -6.25
CA TYR A 25 3.60 -0.90 -5.13
C TYR A 25 2.42 -1.70 -5.64
N ALA A 26 2.08 -2.76 -4.92
CA ALA A 26 0.84 -3.50 -5.12
C ALA A 26 0.04 -3.59 -3.81
N LEU A 27 -1.23 -3.24 -3.88
CA LEU A 27 -2.24 -3.58 -2.88
C LEU A 27 -2.96 -4.84 -3.36
N THR A 28 -3.04 -5.85 -2.50
CA THR A 28 -3.68 -7.14 -2.77
C THR A 28 -4.82 -7.42 -1.79
N GLY A 29 -5.73 -8.31 -2.16
CA GLY A 29 -6.93 -8.66 -1.42
C GLY A 29 -8.14 -8.79 -2.35
N PRO A 30 -9.36 -8.46 -1.90
CA PRO A 30 -10.56 -8.44 -2.76
C PRO A 30 -10.44 -7.46 -3.94
N LEU A 31 -9.55 -6.48 -3.84
CA LEU A 31 -9.19 -5.57 -4.90
C LEU A 31 -7.67 -5.60 -5.09
N ILE A 32 -7.24 -5.64 -6.35
CA ILE A 32 -5.83 -5.56 -6.72
C ILE A 32 -5.57 -4.20 -7.38
N ALA A 33 -4.61 -3.47 -6.84
CA ALA A 33 -4.10 -2.23 -7.44
C ALA A 33 -2.58 -2.31 -7.54
N VAL A 34 -2.01 -1.95 -8.69
CA VAL A 34 -0.56 -1.93 -8.89
C VAL A 34 -0.18 -0.62 -9.57
N GLY A 35 0.87 0.05 -9.10
CA GLY A 35 1.32 1.28 -9.72
C GLY A 35 2.50 1.96 -9.04
N PRO A 36 3.06 3.01 -9.68
CA PRO A 36 4.09 3.84 -9.07
C PRO A 36 3.57 4.55 -7.82
N PRO A 37 4.47 5.03 -6.95
CA PRO A 37 4.13 5.63 -5.65
C PRO A 37 3.03 6.70 -5.71
N ARG A 38 3.15 7.66 -6.65
CA ARG A 38 2.17 8.75 -6.82
C ARG A 38 0.78 8.25 -7.20
N GLN A 39 0.71 7.24 -8.06
CA GLN A 39 -0.55 6.64 -8.47
C GLN A 39 -1.17 5.83 -7.33
N MET A 40 -0.34 5.09 -6.58
CA MET A 40 -0.80 4.31 -5.43
C MET A 40 -1.34 5.20 -4.31
N ARG A 41 -0.65 6.29 -3.96
CA ARG A 41 -1.17 7.31 -3.01
C ARG A 41 -2.52 7.87 -3.43
N ARG A 42 -2.66 8.24 -4.71
CA ARG A 42 -3.91 8.75 -5.27
C ARG A 42 -5.03 7.69 -5.20
N PHE A 43 -4.70 6.44 -5.52
CA PHE A 43 -5.63 5.32 -5.45
C PHE A 43 -6.12 5.10 -4.02
N LEU A 44 -5.21 4.93 -3.06
CA LEU A 44 -5.53 4.70 -1.65
C LEU A 44 -6.40 5.83 -1.09
N ARG A 45 -5.99 7.10 -1.27
CA ARG A 45 -6.78 8.24 -0.82
C ARG A 45 -8.22 8.23 -1.37
N ARG A 46 -8.36 7.99 -2.68
CA ARG A 46 -9.69 7.93 -3.32
C ARG A 46 -10.51 6.75 -2.82
N ARG A 47 -9.90 5.58 -2.68
CA ARG A 47 -10.61 4.37 -2.24
C ARG A 47 -11.05 4.47 -0.78
N THR A 48 -10.20 5.01 0.10
CA THR A 48 -10.56 5.25 1.51
C THR A 48 -11.78 6.17 1.64
N ALA A 49 -11.88 7.21 0.81
CA ALA A 49 -13.04 8.11 0.80
C ALA A 49 -14.34 7.45 0.30
N LEU A 50 -14.22 6.36 -0.47
CA LEU A 50 -15.35 5.61 -1.03
C LEU A 50 -15.68 4.33 -0.24
N ALA A 51 -14.87 3.98 0.77
CA ALA A 51 -15.07 2.79 1.58
C ALA A 51 -16.31 2.97 2.46
N ARG A 52 -17.23 2.00 2.39
CA ARG A 52 -18.49 2.03 3.16
C ARG A 52 -18.36 1.31 4.49
N GLU A 53 -17.42 0.38 4.57
CA GLU A 53 -17.23 -0.48 5.73
C GLU A 53 -16.00 -0.04 6.51
N ARG A 54 -16.15 0.01 7.84
CA ARG A 54 -15.10 0.44 8.76
C ARG A 54 -13.80 -0.40 8.64
N PRO A 55 -13.86 -1.75 8.52
CA PRO A 55 -12.65 -2.55 8.33
C PRO A 55 -11.89 -2.20 7.04
N GLU A 56 -12.60 -2.01 5.93
CA GLU A 56 -11.99 -1.60 4.66
C GLU A 56 -11.36 -0.20 4.78
N GLN A 57 -12.05 0.74 5.42
CA GLN A 57 -11.52 2.09 5.61
C GLN A 57 -10.23 2.11 6.46
N ILE A 58 -10.21 1.36 7.57
CA ILE A 58 -9.04 1.20 8.44
C ILE A 58 -7.88 0.60 7.65
N TRP A 59 -8.15 -0.49 6.90
CA TRP A 59 -7.15 -1.15 6.07
C TRP A 59 -6.51 -0.20 5.06
N LEU A 60 -7.32 0.54 4.29
CA LEU A 60 -6.83 1.45 3.26
C LEU A 60 -6.09 2.66 3.84
N HIS A 61 -6.54 3.15 5.01
CA HIS A 61 -5.84 4.22 5.72
C HIS A 61 -4.47 3.76 6.21
N ALA A 62 -4.39 2.58 6.85
CA ALA A 62 -3.13 2.00 7.30
C ALA A 62 -2.16 1.74 6.13
N ALA A 63 -2.66 1.20 5.01
CA ALA A 63 -1.87 1.02 3.80
C ALA A 63 -1.29 2.36 3.28
N SER A 64 -2.06 3.45 3.35
CA SER A 64 -1.57 4.78 2.96
C SER A 64 -0.43 5.26 3.87
N LEU A 65 -0.55 5.07 5.19
CA LEU A 65 0.49 5.46 6.15
C LEU A 65 1.77 4.64 5.97
N CYS A 66 1.64 3.33 5.79
CA CYS A 66 2.79 2.44 5.60
C CYS A 66 3.48 2.67 4.25
N LEU A 67 2.73 2.96 3.18
CA LEU A 67 3.32 3.37 1.91
C LEU A 67 4.16 4.63 2.06
N ASP A 68 3.64 5.62 2.79
CA ASP A 68 4.35 6.89 3.00
C ASP A 68 5.60 6.70 3.87
N ALA A 69 5.53 5.81 4.87
CA ALA A 69 6.68 5.46 5.70
C ALA A 69 7.76 4.73 4.91
N ASP A 70 7.38 3.71 4.12
CA ASP A 70 8.31 2.93 3.31
C ASP A 70 9.04 3.84 2.29
N LEU A 71 8.32 4.76 1.65
CA LEU A 71 8.94 5.74 0.75
C LEU A 71 9.97 6.62 1.45
N ARG A 72 9.67 7.12 2.66
CA ARG A 72 10.63 7.93 3.42
C ARG A 72 11.88 7.13 3.78
N ASP A 73 11.72 5.86 4.14
CA ASP A 73 12.85 4.98 4.45
C ASP A 73 13.71 4.70 3.21
N GLN A 74 13.12 4.61 2.01
CA GLN A 74 13.86 4.47 0.76
C GLN A 74 14.64 5.74 0.37
N GLU A 75 14.18 6.92 0.77
CA GLU A 75 14.81 8.22 0.46
C GLU A 75 15.95 8.56 1.44
N ARG A 76 16.09 7.80 2.52
CA ARG A 76 17.07 8.06 3.58
C ARG A 76 18.45 7.53 3.15
N PRO A 77 19.48 8.39 2.99
CA PRO A 77 20.81 7.92 2.65
C PRO A 77 21.36 7.04 3.78
N LEU A 78 22.00 5.93 3.41
CA LEU A 78 22.77 5.11 4.33
C LEU A 78 23.99 5.94 4.77
N LEU A 79 23.94 6.48 5.99
CA LEU A 79 25.07 7.14 6.64
C LEU A 79 26.14 6.13 7.03
#